data_AF-A0A2E1XI09-F1
#
_entry.id   AF-A0A2E1XI09-F1
#
_cell.length_a   1.000
_cell.length_b   1.000
_cell.length_c   1.000
_cell.angle_alpha   90.00
_cell.angle_beta   90.00
_cell.angle_gamma   90.00
#
_symmetry.space_group_name_H-M   'P 1'
#
loop_
_entity.id
_entity.type
_entity.pdbx_description
1 polymer ?
#
loop_
_entity_poly.entity_id
_entity_poly.type
_entity_poly.pdbx_seq_one_letter_code
_entity_poly.pdbx_strand_id
1 'polypeptide(L)'
;MTVRAFVPFLACAVLALAACGDKETSEPVAEPEEMSVLAETASTAETQAEPNNTSGDAHGAELTKVSSQAAAAEQAKGVFKRAAQGDAEAVYLANCQYCHIQLGPGTITLSRRLGPEEALLANRTDLTEGYVKTVVRNGLNTMPALTRVEVSDEELELIAAYLTRNNNSGEE
;
A
#
# COMPACT_ATOMS: atom_id res chain seq x y z
N MET A 1 -23.96 24.79 -45.18
CA MET A 1 -25.29 24.18 -45.35
C MET A 1 -25.12 22.90 -46.15
N THR A 2 -25.02 21.76 -45.47
CA THR A 2 -25.04 20.44 -46.11
C THR A 2 -25.66 19.45 -45.13
N VAL A 3 -26.54 18.62 -45.67
CA VAL A 3 -27.69 18.01 -45.02
C VAL A 3 -27.35 16.65 -44.39
N ARG A 4 -28.01 16.39 -43.24
CA ARG A 4 -28.31 15.12 -42.55
C ARG A 4 -28.10 13.81 -43.35
N ALA A 5 -27.55 12.80 -42.66
CA ALA A 5 -28.03 11.42 -42.77
C ALA A 5 -28.05 10.78 -41.39
N PHE A 6 -29.26 10.51 -40.91
CA PHE A 6 -29.62 9.83 -39.67
C PHE A 6 -29.94 8.39 -40.06
N VAL A 7 -29.27 7.39 -39.49
CA VAL A 7 -29.57 5.96 -39.74
C VAL A 7 -29.92 5.30 -38.42
N PRO A 8 -31.18 4.89 -38.20
CA PRO A 8 -31.56 4.00 -37.12
C PRO A 8 -31.66 2.57 -37.67
N PHE A 9 -30.91 1.64 -37.07
CA PHE A 9 -31.15 0.19 -37.23
C PHE A 9 -31.29 -0.38 -35.82
N LEU A 10 -32.53 -0.58 -35.38
CA LEU A 10 -33.30 -1.83 -35.52
C LEU A 10 -32.95 -2.80 -34.38
N ALA A 11 -33.91 -2.88 -33.45
CA ALA A 11 -33.99 -3.86 -32.39
C ALA A 11 -34.00 -5.28 -32.95
N CYS A 12 -33.37 -6.22 -32.24
CA CYS A 12 -33.72 -7.63 -32.31
C CYS A 12 -33.80 -8.19 -30.89
N ALA A 13 -34.91 -8.88 -30.66
CA ALA A 13 -35.45 -9.33 -29.40
C ALA A 13 -34.85 -10.68 -28.92
N VAL A 14 -34.83 -10.84 -27.59
CA VAL A 14 -35.27 -12.00 -26.79
C VAL A 14 -34.83 -13.41 -27.24
N LEU A 15 -34.14 -14.14 -26.35
CA LEU A 15 -34.49 -15.53 -26.01
C LEU A 15 -34.01 -15.90 -24.60
N ALA A 16 -34.93 -16.40 -23.78
CA ALA A 16 -34.72 -16.93 -22.44
C ALA A 16 -34.85 -18.47 -22.46
N LEU A 17 -34.11 -19.19 -21.61
CA LEU A 17 -34.37 -20.56 -21.10
C LEU A 17 -33.58 -20.68 -19.77
N ALA A 18 -34.20 -20.72 -18.57
CA ALA A 18 -34.75 -21.89 -17.86
C ALA A 18 -33.74 -23.06 -17.76
N ALA A 19 -33.04 -23.33 -16.64
CA ALA A 19 -33.44 -23.77 -15.28
C ALA A 19 -33.20 -25.28 -15.03
N CYS A 20 -32.85 -25.58 -13.76
CA CYS A 20 -32.86 -26.85 -13.00
C CYS A 20 -31.58 -27.71 -12.95
N GLY A 21 -31.12 -27.99 -11.72
CA GLY A 21 -30.31 -29.18 -11.43
C GLY A 21 -29.51 -29.18 -10.12
N ASP A 22 -30.20 -29.15 -8.98
CA ASP A 22 -29.71 -29.43 -7.61
C ASP A 22 -28.82 -30.69 -7.45
N LYS A 23 -27.81 -30.61 -6.57
CA LYS A 23 -27.64 -31.63 -5.51
C LYS A 23 -26.74 -31.15 -4.36
N GLU A 24 -27.38 -31.14 -3.19
CA GLU A 24 -26.81 -31.02 -1.84
C GLU A 24 -25.87 -32.18 -1.49
N THR A 25 -24.85 -31.90 -0.67
CA THR A 25 -24.46 -32.73 0.49
C THR A 25 -23.67 -31.89 1.51
N SER A 26 -24.21 -31.86 2.73
CA SER A 26 -23.71 -31.38 4.02
C SER A 26 -22.51 -32.22 4.54
N GLU A 27 -21.45 -31.56 5.05
CA GLU A 27 -20.96 -31.46 6.47
C GLU A 27 -20.45 -32.78 7.12
N PRO A 28 -19.58 -32.79 8.19
CA PRO A 28 -19.08 -31.69 9.04
C PRO A 28 -17.56 -31.70 9.41
N VAL A 29 -17.16 -30.56 9.98
CA VAL A 29 -16.13 -30.24 11.01
C VAL A 29 -15.22 -31.36 11.57
N ALA A 30 -13.91 -31.10 11.55
CA ALA A 30 -12.94 -31.65 12.49
C ALA A 30 -12.08 -30.51 13.07
N GLU A 31 -11.94 -30.52 14.39
CA GLU A 31 -11.31 -29.52 15.24
C GLU A 31 -9.77 -29.56 15.18
N PRO A 32 -9.05 -28.46 15.50
CA PRO A 32 -7.61 -28.48 15.72
C PRO A 32 -7.27 -28.83 17.17
N GLU A 33 -6.65 -29.99 17.38
CA GLU A 33 -6.03 -30.34 18.67
C GLU A 33 -4.60 -29.82 18.77
N GLU A 34 -4.39 -29.05 19.85
CA GLU A 34 -3.31 -29.15 20.83
C GLU A 34 -1.87 -28.77 20.44
N MET A 35 -1.49 -27.69 21.11
CA MET A 35 -0.18 -27.13 21.35
C MET A 35 0.71 -28.09 22.16
N SER A 36 1.93 -28.37 21.68
CA SER A 36 2.99 -28.91 22.54
C SER A 36 4.33 -28.24 22.24
N VAL A 37 4.71 -27.43 23.22
CA VAL A 37 5.98 -26.77 23.46
C VAL A 37 7.08 -27.78 23.73
N LEU A 38 8.21 -27.64 23.03
CA LEU A 38 9.53 -27.86 23.62
C LEU A 38 10.49 -26.79 23.11
N ALA A 39 10.95 -25.99 24.07
CA ALA A 39 12.02 -25.04 23.94
C ALA A 39 13.39 -25.75 23.93
N GLU A 40 14.38 -24.94 23.58
CA GLU A 40 15.75 -25.01 24.09
C GLU A 40 16.77 -25.83 23.28
N THR A 41 17.49 -25.13 22.41
CA THR A 41 18.97 -25.16 22.45
C THR A 41 19.51 -23.77 22.18
N ALA A 42 20.05 -23.17 23.24
CA ALA A 42 20.93 -22.02 23.14
C ALA A 42 22.26 -22.46 22.51
N SER A 43 22.75 -21.73 21.51
CA SER A 43 24.15 -21.78 21.13
C SER A 43 24.65 -20.41 20.69
N THR A 44 25.41 -19.82 21.61
CA THR A 44 26.64 -19.07 21.41
C THR A 44 26.62 -17.76 20.62
N ALA A 45 26.98 -16.73 21.38
CA ALA A 45 27.42 -15.39 21.00
C ALA A 45 28.68 -15.36 20.11
N GLU A 46 29.07 -14.11 19.79
CA GLU A 46 30.26 -13.63 19.07
C GLU A 46 30.00 -13.48 17.55
N THR A 47 30.12 -12.31 16.93
CA THR A 47 31.22 -11.33 17.02
C THR A 47 30.74 -9.95 16.52
N GLN A 48 31.30 -8.92 17.14
CA GLN A 48 31.21 -7.52 16.74
C GLN A 48 31.84 -7.28 15.36
N ALA A 49 31.16 -6.53 14.49
CA ALA A 49 31.79 -5.88 13.35
C ALA A 49 31.26 -4.45 13.23
N GLU A 50 32.14 -3.49 13.47
CA GLU A 50 31.93 -2.05 13.29
C GLU A 50 31.69 -1.72 11.79
N PRO A 51 30.78 -0.79 11.45
CA PRO A 51 30.69 -0.29 10.09
C PRO A 51 31.69 0.85 9.88
N ASN A 52 32.74 0.60 9.11
CA ASN A 52 33.63 1.65 8.65
C ASN A 52 33.04 2.31 7.39
N ASN A 53 32.56 3.55 7.55
CA ASN A 53 32.11 4.42 6.47
C ASN A 53 33.33 5.06 5.79
N THR A 54 33.48 4.89 4.48
CA THR A 54 34.33 5.76 3.67
C THR A 54 33.55 6.26 2.46
N SER A 55 33.44 7.58 2.39
CA SER A 55 32.96 8.40 1.28
C SER A 55 33.82 8.21 0.01
N GLY A 56 33.17 8.19 -1.17
CA GLY A 56 33.86 8.30 -2.45
C GLY A 56 32.87 8.39 -3.63
N ASP A 57 32.93 9.50 -4.35
CA ASP A 57 32.06 9.90 -5.46
C ASP A 57 32.20 9.10 -6.77
N ALA A 58 31.07 9.04 -7.49
CA ALA A 58 30.89 9.09 -8.95
C ALA A 58 31.47 8.00 -9.89
N HIS A 59 30.60 7.12 -10.42
CA HIS A 59 30.24 7.02 -11.85
C HIS A 59 29.53 5.69 -12.15
N GLY A 60 28.49 5.76 -12.98
CA GLY A 60 28.06 4.61 -13.79
C GLY A 60 26.86 3.85 -13.25
N ALA A 61 25.85 3.75 -14.11
CA ALA A 61 24.65 2.96 -13.96
C ALA A 61 24.95 1.47 -13.63
N GLU A 62 25.03 1.16 -12.34
CA GLU A 62 24.70 -0.15 -11.79
C GLU A 62 23.57 0.03 -10.77
N LEU A 63 22.36 0.04 -11.31
CA LEU A 63 21.12 0.35 -10.63
C LEU A 63 20.76 -0.72 -9.60
N THR A 64 21.08 -0.43 -8.34
CA THR A 64 20.07 -0.23 -7.28
C THR A 64 19.13 -1.41 -6.94
N LYS A 65 19.64 -2.63 -6.73
CA LYS A 65 18.87 -3.65 -5.99
C LYS A 65 19.32 -3.82 -4.53
N VAL A 66 20.62 -3.72 -4.26
CA VAL A 66 21.15 -3.84 -2.89
C VAL A 66 21.05 -2.50 -2.14
N SER A 67 21.25 -1.36 -2.82
CA SER A 67 21.10 -0.04 -2.19
C SER A 67 19.64 0.33 -1.91
N SER A 68 18.69 -0.08 -2.76
CA SER A 68 17.26 0.15 -2.53
C SER A 68 16.70 -0.77 -1.44
N GLN A 69 17.16 -2.02 -1.37
CA GLN A 69 16.76 -2.94 -0.31
C GLN A 69 17.34 -2.56 1.05
N ALA A 70 18.60 -2.12 1.11
CA ALA A 70 19.19 -1.62 2.35
C ALA A 70 18.49 -0.35 2.85
N ALA A 71 18.18 0.60 1.95
CA ALA A 71 17.43 1.81 2.31
C ALA A 71 16.00 1.48 2.78
N ALA A 72 15.29 0.57 2.08
CA ALA A 72 13.96 0.12 2.49
C ALA A 72 13.99 -0.66 3.82
N ALA A 73 15.04 -1.47 4.05
CA ALA A 73 15.23 -2.20 5.30
C ALA A 73 15.52 -1.24 6.47
N GLU A 74 16.29 -0.18 6.24
CA GLU A 74 16.54 0.84 7.26
C GLU A 74 15.25 1.60 7.60
N GLN A 75 14.46 2.01 6.60
CA GLN A 75 13.14 2.61 6.83
C GLN A 75 12.23 1.69 7.65
N ALA A 76 12.24 0.39 7.36
CA ALA A 76 11.43 -0.61 8.06
C ALA A 76 11.91 -0.95 9.49
N LYS A 77 13.16 -0.60 9.86
CA LYS A 77 13.80 -1.06 11.10
C LYS A 77 13.10 -0.55 12.35
N GLY A 78 12.37 -1.42 13.03
CA GLY A 78 11.64 -1.06 14.24
C GLY A 78 10.43 -0.16 13.98
N VAL A 79 9.83 -0.23 12.78
CA VAL A 79 8.66 0.57 12.37
C VAL A 79 7.58 0.64 13.44
N PHE A 80 7.19 -0.50 14.03
CA PHE A 80 6.12 -0.51 15.03
C PHE A 80 6.48 0.24 16.32
N LYS A 81 7.75 0.17 16.75
CA LYS A 81 8.21 0.90 17.93
C LYS A 81 8.22 2.41 17.66
N ARG A 82 8.68 2.83 16.48
CA ARG A 82 8.71 4.26 16.10
C ARG A 82 7.30 4.80 15.88
N ALA A 83 6.41 4.02 15.26
CA ALA A 83 5.01 4.36 15.10
C ALA A 83 4.33 4.59 16.46
N ALA A 84 4.55 3.68 17.42
CA ALA A 84 4.07 3.84 18.79
C ALA A 84 4.65 5.06 19.54
N GLN A 85 5.74 5.64 19.04
CA GLN A 85 6.36 6.87 19.55
C GLN A 85 5.91 8.13 18.81
N GLY A 86 5.01 8.01 17.82
CA GLY A 86 4.49 9.13 17.03
C GLY A 86 5.34 9.55 15.84
N ASP A 87 6.28 8.71 15.37
CA ASP A 87 7.01 8.96 14.12
C ASP A 87 6.06 8.83 12.92
N ALA A 88 5.79 9.95 12.24
CA ALA A 88 4.82 10.03 11.15
C ALA A 88 5.17 9.15 9.94
N GLU A 89 6.46 9.03 9.58
CA GLU A 89 6.89 8.11 8.52
C GLU A 89 6.63 6.68 8.95
N ALA A 90 6.97 6.33 10.20
CA ALA A 90 6.76 4.98 10.71
C ALA A 90 5.28 4.61 10.82
N VAL A 91 4.39 5.54 11.20
CA VAL A 91 2.93 5.30 11.21
C VAL A 91 2.42 5.04 9.78
N TYR A 92 2.89 5.80 8.79
CA TYR A 92 2.58 5.52 7.38
C TYR A 92 3.10 4.15 6.94
N LEU A 93 4.35 3.80 7.29
CA LEU A 93 4.93 2.51 6.95
C LEU A 93 4.27 1.34 7.69
N ALA A 94 3.76 1.54 8.90
CA ALA A 94 3.04 0.49 9.63
C ALA A 94 1.67 0.19 8.99
N ASN A 95 0.98 1.22 8.49
CA ASN A 95 -0.43 1.12 8.12
C ASN A 95 -0.69 1.08 6.61
N CYS A 96 0.12 1.75 5.79
CA CYS A 96 -0.18 1.98 4.37
C CYS A 96 0.79 1.25 3.42
N GLN A 97 1.99 0.93 3.89
CA GLN A 97 3.08 0.29 3.15
C GLN A 97 2.63 -0.96 2.39
N TYR A 98 1.80 -1.82 2.99
CA TYR A 98 1.41 -3.09 2.36
C TYR A 98 0.90 -2.92 0.92
N CYS A 99 0.14 -1.85 0.67
CA CYS A 99 -0.38 -1.52 -0.66
C CYS A 99 0.46 -0.47 -1.41
N HIS A 100 1.12 0.43 -0.69
CA HIS A 100 1.79 1.61 -1.25
C HIS A 100 3.32 1.55 -1.28
N ILE A 101 3.91 0.38 -1.06
CA ILE A 101 5.33 0.13 -1.38
C ILE A 101 5.61 0.16 -2.88
N GLN A 102 6.89 0.20 -3.22
CA GLN A 102 7.36 -0.13 -4.57
C GLN A 102 6.75 -1.44 -5.06
N LEU A 103 6.11 -1.38 -6.24
CA LEU A 103 5.38 -2.50 -6.85
C LEU A 103 4.20 -3.05 -6.02
N GLY A 104 3.75 -2.33 -4.99
CA GLY A 104 2.51 -2.64 -4.28
C GLY A 104 1.27 -2.40 -5.14
N PRO A 105 0.13 -3.05 -4.84
CA PRO A 105 -1.09 -2.93 -5.64
C PRO A 105 -1.61 -1.50 -5.77
N GLY A 106 -1.51 -0.70 -4.70
CA GLY A 106 -1.88 0.72 -4.71
C GLY A 106 -0.95 1.53 -5.61
N THR A 107 0.36 1.32 -5.48
CA THR A 107 1.40 1.96 -6.31
C THR A 107 1.26 1.61 -7.79
N ILE A 108 1.01 0.34 -8.13
CA ILE A 108 0.78 -0.09 -9.53
C ILE A 108 -0.47 0.58 -10.10
N THR A 109 -1.54 0.67 -9.31
CA THR A 109 -2.80 1.32 -9.74
C THR A 109 -2.58 2.82 -9.97
N LEU A 110 -1.86 3.50 -9.08
CA LEU A 110 -1.51 4.91 -9.24
C LEU A 110 -0.60 5.13 -10.45
N SER A 111 0.42 4.29 -10.64
CA SER A 111 1.32 4.36 -11.79
C SER A 111 0.57 4.30 -13.13
N ARG A 112 -0.45 3.44 -13.23
CA ARG A 112 -1.28 3.33 -14.44
C ARG A 112 -2.19 4.53 -14.68
N ARG A 113 -2.57 5.26 -13.62
CA ARG A 113 -3.54 6.36 -13.69
C ARG A 113 -2.87 7.73 -13.82
N LEU A 114 -1.77 7.93 -13.10
CA LEU A 114 -1.11 9.23 -12.95
C LEU A 114 0.28 9.28 -13.62
N GLY A 115 0.89 8.13 -13.89
CA GLY A 115 2.28 8.04 -14.35
C GLY A 115 3.20 7.46 -13.27
N PRO A 116 4.36 6.90 -13.66
CA PRO A 116 5.32 6.30 -12.73
C PRO A 116 5.91 7.31 -11.73
N GLU A 117 6.01 8.58 -12.09
CA GLU A 117 6.50 9.66 -11.22
C GLU A 117 5.60 9.91 -10.00
N GLU A 118 4.29 9.82 -10.17
CA GLU A 118 3.29 10.03 -9.10
C GLU A 118 2.82 8.71 -8.46
N ALA A 119 3.49 7.59 -8.75
CA ALA A 119 3.05 6.26 -8.30
C ALA A 119 3.22 6.05 -6.79
N LEU A 120 4.32 6.55 -6.23
CA LEU A 120 4.65 6.43 -4.81
C LEU A 120 4.09 7.61 -4.04
N LEU A 121 3.12 7.36 -3.16
CA LEU A 121 2.48 8.41 -2.37
C LEU A 121 3.47 9.29 -1.61
N ALA A 122 4.52 8.69 -1.03
CA ALA A 122 5.51 9.42 -0.25
C ALA A 122 6.36 10.41 -1.07
N ASN A 123 6.31 10.35 -2.41
CA ASN A 123 7.06 11.23 -3.31
C ASN A 123 6.18 12.30 -3.97
N ARG A 124 4.85 12.21 -3.81
CA ARG A 124 3.91 13.15 -4.42
C ARG A 124 4.02 14.54 -3.79
N THR A 125 3.57 15.55 -4.54
CA THR A 125 3.59 16.96 -4.15
C THR A 125 2.23 17.66 -4.25
N ASP A 126 1.18 16.90 -4.60
CA ASP A 126 -0.17 17.38 -4.91
C ASP A 126 -1.24 16.88 -3.92
N LEU A 127 -0.83 16.28 -2.80
CA LEU A 127 -1.74 15.69 -1.81
C LEU A 127 -2.15 16.70 -0.75
N THR A 128 -3.45 16.91 -0.50
CA THR A 128 -3.89 17.71 0.67
C THR A 128 -4.25 16.82 1.85
N GLU A 129 -4.09 17.32 3.08
CA GLU A 129 -4.44 16.54 4.28
C GLU A 129 -5.91 16.11 4.27
N GLY A 130 -6.82 17.03 3.91
CA GLY A 130 -8.25 16.74 3.83
C GLY A 130 -8.56 15.66 2.80
N TYR A 131 -7.84 15.65 1.67
CA TYR A 131 -7.98 14.60 0.65
C TYR A 131 -7.50 13.25 1.18
N VAL A 132 -6.31 13.20 1.80
CA VAL A 132 -5.76 11.98 2.39
C VAL A 132 -6.72 11.40 3.44
N LYS A 133 -7.18 12.23 4.39
CA LYS A 133 -8.12 11.82 5.45
C LYS A 133 -9.42 11.26 4.88
N THR A 134 -9.96 11.92 3.85
CA THR A 134 -11.18 11.48 3.18
C THR A 134 -10.99 10.13 2.49
N VAL A 135 -9.90 9.95 1.74
CA VAL A 135 -9.60 8.70 1.03
C VAL A 135 -9.37 7.54 2.01
N VAL A 136 -8.63 7.76 3.10
CA VAL A 136 -8.39 6.70 4.09
C VAL A 136 -9.69 6.25 4.75
N ARG A 137 -10.60 7.17 5.08
CA ARG A 137 -11.86 6.84 5.76
C ARG A 137 -12.95 6.28 4.85
N ASN A 138 -12.93 6.59 3.56
CA ASN A 138 -13.98 6.18 2.63
C ASN A 138 -13.51 5.14 1.60
N GLY A 139 -12.20 4.89 1.51
CA GLY A 139 -11.59 4.12 0.43
C GLY A 139 -11.58 4.91 -0.89
N LEU A 140 -10.90 4.35 -1.90
CA LEU A 140 -10.89 4.89 -3.25
C LEU A 140 -10.60 3.80 -4.27
N ASN A 141 -11.55 3.53 -5.17
CA ASN A 141 -11.48 2.41 -6.12
C ASN A 141 -11.24 1.07 -5.41
N THR A 142 -10.06 0.46 -5.61
CA THR A 142 -9.63 -0.80 -5.00
C THR A 142 -8.96 -0.60 -3.64
N MET A 143 -8.73 0.64 -3.20
CA MET A 143 -8.23 0.91 -1.85
C MET A 143 -9.39 0.78 -0.86
N PRO A 144 -9.30 -0.13 0.13
CA PRO A 144 -10.34 -0.28 1.15
C PRO A 144 -10.38 0.95 2.08
N ALA A 145 -11.53 1.18 2.70
CA ALA A 145 -11.67 2.13 3.79
C ALA A 145 -11.02 1.57 5.06
N LEU A 146 -10.19 2.38 5.74
CA LEU A 146 -9.58 2.01 7.03
C LEU A 146 -10.40 2.57 8.18
N THR A 147 -10.78 1.68 9.09
CA THR A 147 -11.57 2.02 10.28
C THR A 147 -10.73 2.73 11.33
N ARG A 148 -11.39 3.33 12.32
CA ARG A 148 -10.71 3.96 13.48
C ARG A 148 -9.98 2.95 14.38
N VAL A 149 -10.31 1.67 14.26
CA VAL A 149 -9.64 0.57 14.98
C VAL A 149 -8.30 0.23 14.31
N GLU A 150 -8.24 0.31 12.98
CA GLU A 150 -7.02 0.04 12.21
C GLU A 150 -6.08 1.24 12.19
N VAL A 151 -6.63 2.45 12.06
CA VAL A 151 -5.87 3.71 12.08
C VAL A 151 -6.64 4.72 12.91
N SER A 152 -6.10 5.10 14.07
CA SER A 152 -6.72 6.10 14.94
C SER A 152 -6.82 7.47 14.26
N ASP A 153 -7.61 8.39 14.82
CA ASP A 153 -7.68 9.74 14.25
C ASP A 153 -6.33 10.48 14.41
N GLU A 154 -5.61 10.26 15.52
CA GLU A 154 -4.26 10.79 15.74
C GLU A 154 -3.22 10.20 14.78
N GLU A 155 -3.27 8.90 14.52
CA GLU A 155 -2.39 8.26 13.53
C GLU A 155 -2.68 8.78 12.11
N LEU A 156 -3.95 9.02 11.80
CA LEU A 156 -4.34 9.56 10.50
C LEU A 156 -3.86 11.01 10.30
N GLU A 157 -3.83 11.81 11.37
CA GLU A 157 -3.19 13.14 11.33
C GLU A 157 -1.70 13.03 10.99
N LEU A 158 -0.97 12.10 11.62
CA LEU A 158 0.44 11.85 11.34
C LEU A 158 0.66 11.38 9.89
N ILE A 159 -0.18 10.47 9.38
CA ILE A 159 -0.11 9.99 7.99
C ILE A 159 -0.34 11.15 7.02
N ALA A 160 -1.36 11.99 7.27
CA ALA A 160 -1.65 13.13 6.43
C ALA A 160 -0.48 14.11 6.39
N ALA A 161 0.05 14.49 7.55
CA ALA A 161 1.21 15.38 7.65
C ALA A 161 2.45 14.79 6.96
N TYR A 162 2.69 13.48 7.08
CA TYR A 162 3.79 12.84 6.38
C TYR A 162 3.61 12.93 4.86
N LEU A 163 2.43 12.61 4.33
CA LEU A 163 2.19 12.58 2.89
C LEU A 163 2.17 13.96 2.22
N THR A 164 1.88 15.02 2.98
CA THR A 164 1.87 16.41 2.46
C THR A 164 3.19 17.15 2.65
N ARG A 165 4.20 16.54 3.29
CA ARG A 165 5.49 17.17 3.63
C ARG A 165 6.27 17.74 2.44
N ASN A 166 6.01 17.23 1.23
CA ASN A 166 6.70 17.67 0.01
C ASN A 166 5.91 18.73 -0.78
N ASN A 167 4.71 19.10 -0.33
CA ASN A 167 3.93 20.12 -1.02
C ASN A 167 4.66 21.45 -0.94
N ASN A 168 4.74 22.15 -2.07
CA ASN A 168 5.21 23.53 -2.09
C ASN A 168 4.15 24.37 -1.36
N SER A 169 4.52 24.93 -0.21
CA SER A 169 3.63 25.69 0.69
C SER A 169 3.22 27.07 0.13
N GLY A 170 3.21 27.23 -1.20
CA GLY A 170 3.33 28.53 -1.87
C GLY A 170 2.24 28.91 -2.86
N GLU A 171 1.25 28.06 -3.15
CA GLU A 171 0.16 28.40 -4.08
C GLU A 171 -1.16 27.87 -3.53
N GLU A 172 -1.83 28.72 -2.74
CA GLU A 172 -3.20 28.57 -2.24
C GLU A 172 -4.14 29.51 -3.02
#